data_AF-A0A4R7S3L2-F1
#
_entry.id   AF-A0A4R7S3L2-F1
#
_cell.length_a   1.000
_cell.length_b   1.000
_cell.length_c   1.000
_cell.angle_alpha   90.00
_cell.angle_beta   90.00
_cell.angle_gamma   90.00
#
_symmetry.space_group_name_H-M   'P 1'
#
loop_
_entity.id
_entity.type
_entity.pdbx_description
1 polymer ?
#
loop_
_entity_poly.entity_id
_entity_poly.type
_entity_poly.pdbx_seq_one_letter_code
_entity_poly.pdbx_strand_id
1 'polypeptide(L)'
;MLSRCKLRRLGLDTLAQEKLEAIRKRCCDLSIYVKEVKQRFSRWFNKRRGRRGTLWMDRFKSVMVECGGEALRTMAAYIDLNPVLAKLIDDPKDYRWCGYGEGSRRAK
;
A
#
# COMPACT_ATOMS: atom_id res chain seq x y z
N MET A 1 -17.53 5.82 -17.48
CA MET A 1 -17.66 4.50 -16.82
C MET A 1 -18.28 4.67 -15.43
N LEU A 2 -19.41 4.03 -15.12
CA LEU A 2 -20.14 4.19 -13.84
C LEU A 2 -19.38 3.56 -12.66
N SER A 3 -19.41 4.17 -11.46
CA SER A 3 -18.76 3.61 -10.26
C SER A 3 -19.52 2.36 -9.76
N ARG A 4 -18.83 1.46 -9.03
CA ARG A 4 -19.44 0.24 -8.45
C ARG A 4 -20.67 0.57 -7.60
N CYS A 5 -20.59 1.61 -6.76
CA CYS A 5 -21.73 2.08 -5.96
C CYS A 5 -22.91 2.56 -6.82
N LYS A 6 -22.62 3.20 -7.96
CA LYS A 6 -23.66 3.68 -8.88
C LYS A 6 -24.33 2.52 -9.63
N LEU A 7 -23.60 1.46 -9.95
CA LEU A 7 -24.16 0.24 -10.54
C LEU A 7 -25.10 -0.51 -9.58
N ARG A 8 -24.68 -0.67 -8.31
CA ARG A 8 -25.55 -1.28 -7.28
C ARG A 8 -26.83 -0.48 -7.03
N ARG A 9 -26.74 0.85 -7.02
CA ARG A 9 -27.94 1.73 -6.87
C ARG A 9 -28.93 1.61 -8.03
N LEU A 10 -28.48 1.13 -9.19
CA LEU A 10 -29.32 0.94 -10.39
C LEU A 10 -29.86 -0.50 -10.50
N GLY A 11 -29.64 -1.36 -9.50
CA GLY A 11 -30.01 -2.78 -9.55
C GLY A 11 -29.18 -3.62 -10.53
N LEU A 12 -28.06 -3.07 -11.04
CA LEU A 12 -27.18 -3.73 -12.00
C LEU A 12 -26.10 -4.55 -11.28
N ASP A 13 -26.51 -5.52 -10.49
CA ASP A 13 -25.62 -6.27 -9.60
C ASP A 13 -24.61 -7.14 -10.35
N THR A 14 -25.00 -7.78 -11.45
CA THR A 14 -24.10 -8.55 -12.32
C THR A 14 -22.95 -7.68 -12.83
N LEU A 15 -23.26 -6.50 -13.40
CA LEU A 15 -22.26 -5.55 -13.87
C LEU A 15 -21.40 -5.00 -12.72
N ALA A 16 -21.97 -4.83 -11.53
CA ALA A 16 -21.22 -4.41 -10.34
C ALA A 16 -20.22 -5.50 -9.90
N GLN A 17 -20.58 -6.78 -10.05
CA GLN A 17 -19.74 -7.93 -9.72
C GLN A 17 -18.63 -8.13 -10.74
N GLU A 18 -18.94 -8.10 -12.04
CA GLU A 18 -17.93 -8.14 -13.11
C GLU A 18 -16.88 -7.03 -12.92
N LYS A 19 -17.34 -5.83 -12.56
CA LYS A 19 -16.44 -4.72 -12.27
C LYS A 19 -15.58 -4.95 -11.02
N LEU A 20 -16.12 -5.60 -10.00
CA LEU A 20 -15.38 -5.97 -8.80
C LEU A 20 -14.29 -6.99 -9.12
N GLU A 21 -14.64 -8.03 -9.89
CA GLU A 21 -13.72 -9.09 -10.30
C GLU A 21 -12.58 -8.55 -11.17
N ALA A 22 -12.90 -7.67 -12.12
CA ALA A 22 -11.89 -6.97 -12.91
C ALA A 22 -10.90 -6.17 -12.04
N ILE A 23 -11.37 -5.54 -10.95
CA ILE A 23 -10.49 -4.84 -10.01
C ILE A 23 -9.67 -5.85 -9.20
N ARG A 24 -10.30 -6.91 -8.69
CA ARG A 24 -9.62 -7.96 -7.90
C ARG A 24 -8.49 -8.60 -8.68
N LYS A 25 -8.73 -8.97 -9.94
CA LYS A 25 -7.72 -9.57 -10.82
C LYS A 25 -6.46 -8.70 -10.94
N ARG A 26 -6.63 -7.37 -10.99
CA ARG A 26 -5.53 -6.41 -11.04
C ARG A 26 -4.81 -6.23 -9.71
N CYS A 27 -5.46 -6.51 -8.58
CA CYS A 27 -4.83 -6.51 -7.26
C CYS A 27 -4.04 -7.80 -7.01
N CYS A 28 -4.40 -8.91 -7.65
CA CYS A 28 -3.69 -10.18 -7.53
C CYS A 28 -2.36 -10.22 -8.30
N ASP A 29 -2.14 -9.28 -9.23
CA ASP A 29 -0.83 -9.05 -9.84
C ASP A 29 -0.14 -7.88 -9.12
N LEU A 30 0.93 -8.20 -8.38
CA LEU A 30 1.65 -7.22 -7.57
C LEU A 30 2.23 -6.07 -8.42
N SER A 31 2.68 -6.37 -9.64
CA SER A 31 3.25 -5.37 -10.55
C SER A 31 2.20 -4.36 -11.00
N ILE A 32 1.02 -4.85 -11.39
CA ILE A 32 -0.11 -4.01 -11.80
C ILE A 32 -0.61 -3.21 -10.60
N TYR A 33 -0.77 -3.85 -9.44
CA TYR A 33 -1.25 -3.20 -8.23
C TYR A 33 -0.35 -2.03 -7.82
N VAL A 34 0.96 -2.27 -7.66
CA VAL A 34 1.90 -1.22 -7.22
C VAL A 34 2.04 -0.12 -8.27
N LYS A 35 1.99 -0.46 -9.56
CA LYS A 35 1.95 0.54 -10.66
C LYS A 35 0.76 1.48 -10.50
N GLU A 36 -0.44 0.94 -10.30
CA GLU A 36 -1.66 1.75 -10.15
C GLU A 36 -1.62 2.63 -8.91
N VAL A 37 -1.17 2.10 -7.78
CA VAL A 37 -1.00 2.86 -6.53
C VAL A 37 -0.04 4.04 -6.76
N LYS A 38 1.17 3.76 -7.27
CA LYS A 38 2.19 4.78 -7.53
C LYS A 38 1.69 5.83 -8.51
N GLN A 39 1.09 5.43 -9.63
CA GLN A 39 0.64 6.37 -10.67
C GLN A 39 -0.51 7.26 -10.20
N ARG A 40 -1.53 6.68 -9.57
CA ARG A 40 -2.69 7.46 -9.10
C ARG A 40 -2.28 8.43 -8.01
N PHE A 41 -1.45 8.00 -7.07
CA PHE A 41 -0.94 8.86 -6.01
C PHE A 41 -0.09 10.00 -6.58
N SER A 42 0.86 9.72 -7.49
CA SER A 42 1.66 10.77 -8.13
C SER A 42 0.82 11.80 -8.84
N ARG A 43 -0.18 11.37 -9.64
CA ARG A 43 -1.09 12.28 -10.35
C ARG A 43 -1.87 13.16 -9.38
N TRP A 44 -2.42 12.57 -8.33
CA TRP A 44 -3.16 13.29 -7.30
C TRP A 44 -2.27 14.28 -6.54
N PHE A 45 -1.11 13.84 -6.07
CA PHE A 45 -0.18 14.63 -5.27
C PHE A 45 0.39 15.81 -6.07
N ASN A 46 0.85 15.54 -7.29
CA ASN A 46 1.38 16.56 -8.20
C ASN A 46 0.31 17.61 -8.52
N LYS A 47 -0.92 17.19 -8.82
CA LYS A 47 -2.05 18.11 -9.05
C LYS A 47 -2.33 18.97 -7.82
N ARG A 48 -2.34 18.38 -6.61
CA ARG A 48 -2.62 19.09 -5.36
C ARG A 48 -1.52 20.08 -4.98
N ARG A 49 -0.25 19.79 -5.33
CA ARG A 49 0.91 20.61 -4.96
C ARG A 49 1.42 21.50 -6.09
N GLY A 50 0.75 21.55 -7.24
CA GLY A 50 1.23 22.29 -8.42
C GLY A 50 2.56 21.79 -8.99
N ARG A 51 2.98 20.58 -8.64
CA ARG A 51 4.27 20.00 -9.05
C ARG A 51 4.13 19.24 -10.36
N ARG A 52 5.22 19.11 -11.12
CA ARG A 52 5.34 18.23 -12.29
C ARG A 52 6.52 17.28 -12.11
N GLY A 53 6.52 16.16 -12.85
CA GLY A 53 7.59 15.17 -12.84
C GLY A 53 7.38 13.99 -11.89
N THR A 54 8.41 13.16 -11.79
CA THR A 54 8.38 11.88 -11.09
C THR A 54 8.37 12.06 -9.57
N LEU A 55 7.54 11.28 -8.86
CA LEU A 55 7.48 11.28 -7.39
C LEU A 55 8.26 10.13 -6.76
N TRP A 56 8.38 9.01 -7.45
CA TRP A 56 9.04 7.79 -6.99
C TRP A 56 10.36 7.61 -7.73
N MET A 57 11.45 7.25 -7.05
CA MET A 57 12.73 7.05 -7.73
C MET A 57 12.71 5.82 -8.65
N ASP A 58 12.42 4.65 -8.08
CA ASP A 58 12.54 3.37 -8.80
C ASP A 58 11.25 2.54 -8.86
N ARG A 59 11.31 1.48 -9.69
CA ARG A 59 10.34 0.37 -9.64
C ARG A 59 10.36 -0.30 -8.28
N PHE A 60 9.25 -0.96 -7.92
CA PHE A 60 9.20 -1.74 -6.69
C PHE A 60 10.11 -2.98 -6.84
N LYS A 61 10.70 -3.41 -5.73
CA LYS A 61 11.46 -4.64 -5.64
C LYS A 61 10.57 -5.70 -4.99
N SER A 62 10.59 -6.91 -5.54
CA SER A 62 9.90 -8.08 -4.98
C SER A 62 10.95 -9.16 -4.82
N VAL A 63 11.25 -9.51 -3.57
CA VAL A 63 12.25 -10.52 -3.24
C VAL A 63 11.53 -11.61 -2.45
N MET A 64 11.66 -12.85 -2.90
CA MET A 64 11.16 -13.98 -2.14
C MET A 64 12.10 -14.20 -0.95
N VAL A 65 11.56 -14.21 0.25
CA VAL A 65 12.33 -14.46 1.47
C VAL A 65 12.29 -15.96 1.73
N GLU A 66 13.21 -16.68 1.08
CA GLU A 66 13.38 -18.13 1.23
C GLU A 66 14.39 -18.41 2.35
N CYS A 67 13.98 -18.21 3.59
CA CYS A 67 14.74 -18.65 4.77
C CYS A 67 13.71 -18.83 5.90
N GLY A 68 13.96 -19.77 6.83
CA GLY A 68 13.06 -20.04 7.96
C GLY A 68 12.71 -18.79 8.78
N GLY A 69 11.85 -18.94 9.80
CA GLY A 69 11.22 -17.82 10.50
C GLY A 69 12.14 -16.70 11.01
N GLU A 70 13.45 -16.92 11.12
CA GLU A 70 14.45 -15.90 11.42
C GLU A 70 14.55 -14.79 10.36
N ALA A 71 14.69 -15.11 9.07
CA ALA A 71 14.83 -14.08 8.03
C ALA A 71 13.58 -13.20 7.93
N LEU A 72 12.40 -13.80 8.10
CA LEU A 72 11.13 -13.09 8.16
C LEU A 72 11.07 -12.15 9.38
N ARG A 73 11.49 -12.62 10.57
CA ARG A 73 11.56 -11.79 11.78
C ARG A 73 12.53 -10.62 11.61
N THR A 74 13.70 -10.87 11.05
CA THR A 74 14.70 -9.82 10.79
C THR A 74 14.17 -8.77 9.82
N MET A 75 13.50 -9.18 8.74
CA MET A 75 12.88 -8.23 7.81
C MET A 75 11.74 -7.43 8.46
N ALA A 76 10.90 -8.07 9.27
CA ALA A 76 9.83 -7.37 10.01
C ALA A 76 10.43 -6.34 10.97
N ALA A 77 11.44 -6.72 11.76
CA ALA A 77 12.14 -5.81 12.66
C ALA A 77 12.79 -4.64 11.91
N TYR A 78 13.39 -4.89 10.74
CA TYR A 78 13.93 -3.82 9.90
C TYR A 78 12.86 -2.80 9.47
N ILE A 79 11.68 -3.27 9.05
CA ILE A 79 10.56 -2.39 8.66
C ILE A 79 10.11 -1.52 9.84
N ASP A 80 9.97 -2.11 11.03
CA ASP A 80 9.52 -1.41 12.22
C ASP A 80 10.57 -0.43 12.77
N LEU A 81 11.86 -0.73 12.59
CA LEU A 81 12.97 0.11 13.06
C LEU A 81 13.38 1.21 12.07
N ASN A 82 13.00 1.11 10.80
CA ASN A 82 13.35 2.11 9.77
C ASN A 82 13.02 3.57 10.15
N PRO A 83 11.88 3.90 10.78
CA PRO A 83 11.59 5.27 11.19
C PRO A 83 12.60 5.81 12.23
N VAL A 84 13.10 4.95 13.12
CA VAL A 84 14.15 5.29 14.09
C VAL A 84 15.48 5.48 13.38
N LEU A 85 15.84 4.57 12.48
CA LEU A 85 17.06 4.68 11.66
C LEU A 85 17.05 5.96 10.80
N ALA A 86 15.87 6.37 10.32
CA ALA A 86 15.66 7.61 9.59
C ALA A 86 15.57 8.86 10.50
N LYS A 87 15.73 8.71 11.82
CA LYS A 87 15.67 9.77 12.83
C LYS A 87 14.34 10.56 12.83
N LEU A 88 13.24 9.90 12.48
CA LEU A 88 11.90 10.49 12.50
C LEU A 88 11.25 10.44 13.88
N ILE A 89 11.64 9.45 14.68
CA ILE A 89 11.12 9.11 16.01
C ILE A 89 12.21 8.42 16.83
N ASP A 90 12.09 8.47 18.16
CA ASP A 90 13.04 7.83 19.08
C ASP A 90 12.66 6.38 19.42
N ASP A 91 11.36 6.07 19.47
CA ASP A 91 10.84 4.73 19.80
C ASP A 91 9.90 4.23 18.70
N PRO A 92 10.12 3.02 18.12
CA PRO A 92 9.29 2.46 17.05
C PRO A 92 7.79 2.46 17.35
N LYS A 93 7.38 2.36 18.63
CA LYS A 93 5.97 2.37 19.04
C LYS A 93 5.25 3.67 18.66
N ASP A 94 5.99 4.76 18.55
CA ASP A 94 5.43 6.09 18.29
C ASP A 94 5.15 6.29 16.79
N TYR A 95 5.72 5.44 15.92
CA TYR A 95 5.46 5.50 14.50
C TYR A 95 4.14 4.81 14.14
N ARG A 96 3.16 5.59 13.69
CA ARG A 96 1.81 5.06 13.40
C ARG A 96 1.74 4.10 12.22
N TRP A 97 2.68 4.19 11.28
CA TRP A 97 2.60 3.49 10.00
C TRP A 97 3.49 2.24 9.93
N CYS A 98 3.83 1.65 11.08
CA CYS A 98 4.49 0.34 11.17
C CYS A 98 3.65 -0.65 12.01
N GLY A 99 3.92 -1.95 11.84
CA GLY A 99 3.14 -2.99 12.50
C GLY A 99 3.33 -2.96 14.02
N TYR A 100 4.56 -2.71 14.47
CA TYR A 100 4.89 -2.59 15.89
C TYR A 100 4.15 -1.45 16.59
N GLY A 101 4.10 -0.27 15.97
CA GLY A 101 3.37 0.88 16.51
C GLY A 101 1.84 0.70 16.49
N GLU A 102 1.30 -0.04 15.52
CA GLU A 102 -0.12 -0.44 15.56
C GLU A 102 -0.40 -1.45 16.68
N GLY A 103 0.40 -2.52 16.77
CA GLY A 103 0.24 -3.57 17.78
C GLY A 103 0.38 -3.04 19.21
N SER A 104 1.37 -2.18 19.45
CA SER A 104 1.62 -1.58 20.76
C SER A 104 0.49 -0.65 21.23
N ARG A 105 -0.28 -0.06 20.29
CA ARG A 105 -1.48 0.73 20.64
C ARG A 105 -2.71 -0.12 20.91
N ARG A 106 -2.82 -1.31 20.29
CA ARG A 106 -3.93 -2.24 20.55
C ARG A 106 -3.80 -3.00 21.86
N ALA A 107 -2.57 -3.09 22.40
CA ALA A 107 -2.27 -3.76 23.67
C ALA A 107 -2.45 -2.87 24.91
N LYS A 108 -2.89 -1.62 24.73
CA LYS A 108 -3.29 -0.69 25.81
C LYS A 108 -4.81 -0.59 25.83
#